data_AF-A0A0B7ASV8-F1
#
_entry.id   AF-A0A0B7ASV8-F1
#
_cell.length_a   1.000
_cell.length_b   1.000
_cell.length_c   1.000
_cell.angle_alpha   90.00
_cell.angle_beta   90.00
_cell.angle_gamma   90.00
#
_symmetry.space_group_name_H-M   'P 1'
#
loop_
_entity.id
_entity.type
_entity.pdbx_description
1 polymer ?
#
loop_
_entity_poly.entity_id
_entity_poly.type
_entity_poly.pdbx_seq_one_letter_code
_entity_poly.pdbx_strand_id
1 'polypeptide(L)'
;RIGLPLTLLKRIGLGLLFSTLAVIVAGIVEIYRKECMKKFGGTHIQTLANTNFTASSLSVFAQSPQFVLVGIGEIFTAAATLEAGYTQAPPNLQGFLTGLFYAASSIGNLLNLGIMLLVEIVTQEDPWWGNEINQTKMENLMFLLSGLMATDFLIFCVIVLKGNVVANVNKETEMTVFDGDMTQM
;
A
#
# COMPACT_ATOMS: atom_id res chain seq x y z
N ARG A 1 -19.44 -15.07 -19.90
CA ARG A 1 -18.48 -14.04 -19.41
C ARG A 1 -19.17 -13.30 -18.27
N ILE A 2 -18.92 -13.66 -17.02
CA ILE A 2 -19.48 -12.96 -15.85
C ILE A 2 -18.48 -11.85 -15.53
N GLY A 3 -18.75 -10.64 -16.01
CA GLY A 3 -17.88 -9.50 -15.79
C GLY A 3 -18.74 -8.30 -15.45
N LEU A 4 -19.16 -8.19 -14.19
CA LEU A 4 -19.50 -6.86 -13.66
C LEU A 4 -18.21 -6.04 -13.79
N PRO A 5 -18.16 -4.95 -14.58
CA PRO A 5 -16.99 -4.12 -14.64
C PRO A 5 -16.77 -3.53 -13.24
N LEU A 6 -15.77 -4.03 -12.53
CA LEU A 6 -15.30 -3.37 -11.32
C LEU A 6 -14.92 -1.95 -11.72
N THR A 7 -15.65 -0.98 -11.17
CA THR A 7 -15.35 0.44 -11.38
C THR A 7 -13.88 0.67 -11.06
N LEU A 8 -13.16 1.46 -11.87
CA LEU A 8 -11.71 1.65 -11.69
C LEU A 8 -11.34 2.03 -10.26
N LEU A 9 -12.17 2.85 -9.60
CA LEU A 9 -12.00 3.23 -8.20
C LEU A 9 -12.02 2.03 -7.23
N LYS A 10 -12.85 1.00 -7.50
CA LYS A 10 -12.87 -0.23 -6.71
C LYS A 10 -11.60 -1.07 -6.90
N ARG A 11 -11.04 -1.09 -8.11
CA ARG A 11 -9.76 -1.77 -8.39
C ARG A 11 -8.60 -1.09 -7.65
N ILE A 12 -8.56 0.23 -7.65
CA ILE A 12 -7.59 1.02 -6.86
C ILE A 12 -7.75 0.71 -5.36
N GLY A 13 -8.98 0.75 -4.83
CA GLY A 13 -9.24 0.45 -3.42
C GLY A 13 -8.82 -0.97 -3.01
N LEU A 14 -9.09 -1.98 -3.84
CA LEU A 14 -8.63 -3.35 -3.59
C LEU A 14 -7.09 -3.44 -3.58
N GLY A 15 -6.43 -2.73 -4.49
CA GLY A 15 -4.98 -2.69 -4.55
C GLY A 15 -4.35 -2.09 -3.29
N LEU A 16 -4.89 -0.96 -2.81
CA LEU A 16 -4.47 -0.33 -1.55
C LEU A 16 -4.69 -1.26 -0.35
N LEU A 17 -5.84 -1.95 -0.28
CA LEU A 17 -6.13 -2.92 0.77
C LEU A 17 -5.12 -4.07 0.79
N PHE A 18 -4.82 -4.67 -0.37
CA PHE A 18 -3.83 -5.74 -0.45
C PHE A 18 -2.43 -5.27 -0.06
N SER A 19 -2.05 -4.05 -0.44
CA SER A 19 -0.78 -3.45 -0.05
C SER A 19 -0.69 -3.25 1.47
N THR A 20 -1.77 -2.77 2.12
CA THR A 20 -1.82 -2.65 3.59
C THR A 20 -1.70 -4.02 4.27
N LEU A 21 -2.45 -5.02 3.78
CA LEU A 21 -2.39 -6.39 4.30
C LEU A 21 -1.00 -7.00 4.13
N ALA A 22 -0.30 -6.71 3.04
CA ALA A 22 1.06 -7.21 2.81
C ALA A 22 2.04 -6.75 3.90
N VAL A 23 1.94 -5.49 4.32
CA VAL A 23 2.81 -4.94 5.37
C VAL A 23 2.44 -5.49 6.76
N ILE A 24 1.15 -5.72 7.02
CA ILE A 24 0.71 -6.43 8.25
C ILE A 24 1.31 -7.83 8.30
N VAL A 25 1.19 -8.57 7.19
CA VAL A 25 1.77 -9.92 7.07
C VAL A 25 3.28 -9.88 7.26
N ALA A 26 3.97 -8.87 6.72
CA ALA A 26 5.41 -8.71 6.92
C ALA A 26 5.77 -8.53 8.41
N GLY A 27 5.02 -7.71 9.15
CA GLY A 27 5.21 -7.56 10.59
C GLY A 27 5.02 -8.87 11.36
N ILE A 28 4.02 -9.67 10.98
CA ILE A 28 3.77 -10.99 11.59
C ILE A 28 4.90 -11.98 11.26
N VAL A 29 5.38 -12.00 10.00
CA VAL A 29 6.49 -12.86 9.58
C VAL A 29 7.76 -12.50 10.34
N GLU A 30 8.01 -11.22 10.59
CA GLU A 30 9.18 -10.79 11.38
C GLU A 30 9.11 -11.25 12.84
N ILE A 31 7.92 -11.17 13.47
CA ILE A 31 7.71 -11.73 14.81
C ILE A 31 8.01 -13.23 14.80
N TYR A 32 7.45 -13.97 13.83
CA TYR A 32 7.66 -15.41 13.72
C TYR A 32 9.14 -15.77 13.48
N ARG A 33 9.85 -15.00 12.64
CA ARG A 33 11.29 -15.15 12.39
C ARG A 33 12.10 -15.02 13.67
N LYS A 34 11.79 -14.01 14.50
CA LYS A 34 12.46 -13.79 15.80
C LYS A 34 12.12 -14.86 16.82
N GLU A 35 10.88 -15.34 16.86
CA GLU A 35 10.48 -16.45 17.73
C GLU A 35 11.21 -17.74 17.36
N CYS A 36 11.39 -18.02 16.07
CA CYS A 36 12.20 -19.15 15.60
C CYS A 36 13.65 -19.07 16.11
N MET A 37 14.26 -17.88 16.14
CA MET A 37 15.63 -17.72 16.64
C MET A 37 15.78 -17.98 18.14
N LYS A 38 14.71 -17.81 18.94
CA LYS A 38 14.73 -18.08 20.38
C LYS A 38 14.68 -19.58 20.70
N LYS A 39 14.31 -20.43 19.75
CA LYS A 39 14.23 -21.89 19.93
C LYS A 39 15.61 -22.54 19.81
N PHE A 40 15.81 -23.64 20.54
CA PHE A 40 17.06 -24.41 20.49
C PHE A 40 17.33 -24.90 19.05
N GLY A 41 18.48 -24.57 18.48
CA GLY A 41 18.84 -24.88 17.08
C GLY A 41 18.20 -23.99 16.01
N GLY A 42 17.48 -22.93 16.41
CA GLY A 42 16.79 -22.01 15.50
C GLY A 42 17.67 -20.93 14.84
N THR A 43 18.97 -20.94 15.11
CA THR A 43 19.94 -20.00 14.54
C THR A 43 21.04 -20.74 13.79
N HIS A 44 21.49 -20.18 12.67
CA HIS A 44 22.57 -20.72 11.85
C HIS A 44 23.56 -19.60 11.56
N ILE A 45 24.85 -19.87 11.71
CA ILE A 45 25.90 -18.90 11.38
C ILE A 45 26.17 -18.98 9.88
N GLN A 46 25.98 -17.88 9.18
CA GLN A 46 26.28 -17.73 7.77
C GLN A 46 27.51 -16.84 7.63
N THR A 47 28.59 -17.36 7.06
CA THR A 47 29.77 -16.55 6.73
C THR A 47 29.62 -16.02 5.31
N LEU A 48 29.42 -14.71 5.17
CA LEU A 48 29.31 -14.01 3.90
C LEU A 48 30.44 -12.98 3.84
N ALA A 49 31.22 -12.94 2.76
CA ALA A 49 32.28 -11.94 2.57
C ALA A 49 33.25 -11.78 3.78
N ASN A 50 33.68 -12.89 4.39
CA ASN A 50 34.51 -12.93 5.61
C ASN A 50 33.88 -12.34 6.88
N THR A 51 32.58 -12.05 6.89
CA THR A 51 31.84 -11.64 8.08
C THR A 51 30.81 -12.71 8.47
N ASN A 52 30.68 -12.95 9.78
CA ASN A 52 29.76 -13.93 10.32
C ASN A 52 28.43 -13.26 10.67
N PHE A 53 27.34 -13.72 10.06
CA PHE A 53 25.99 -13.27 10.34
C PHE A 53 25.20 -14.37 11.06
N THR A 54 24.43 -14.00 12.07
CA THR A 54 23.51 -14.93 12.73
C THR A 54 22.18 -14.88 11.99
N ALA A 55 21.83 -15.94 11.27
CA ALA A 55 20.58 -16.05 10.54
C ALA A 55 19.58 -16.92 11.31
N SER A 56 18.28 -16.63 11.12
CA SER A 56 17.21 -17.53 11.55
C SER A 56 17.19 -18.78 10.67
N SER A 57 16.87 -19.94 11.24
CA SER A 57 16.65 -21.19 10.49
C SER A 57 15.35 -21.17 9.66
N LEU A 58 14.64 -20.04 9.65
CA LEU A 58 13.41 -19.85 8.87
C LEU A 58 13.71 -19.87 7.37
N SER A 59 12.92 -20.62 6.62
CA SER A 59 13.02 -20.65 5.16
C SER A 59 12.66 -19.30 4.55
N VAL A 60 13.37 -18.90 3.48
CA VAL A 60 13.07 -17.71 2.68
C VAL A 60 11.63 -17.70 2.13
N PHE A 61 11.02 -18.88 1.93
CA PHE A 61 9.63 -19.01 1.49
C PHE A 61 8.61 -18.45 2.50
N ALA A 62 8.99 -18.24 3.75
CA ALA A 62 8.14 -17.56 4.72
C ALA A 62 7.82 -16.10 4.32
N GLN A 63 8.64 -15.49 3.45
CA GLN A 63 8.43 -14.15 2.91
C GLN A 63 7.50 -14.16 1.68
N SER A 64 7.19 -15.31 1.10
CA SER A 64 6.34 -15.40 -0.10
C SER A 64 4.94 -14.77 0.08
N PRO A 65 4.23 -14.94 1.21
CA PRO A 65 2.88 -14.38 1.38
C PRO A 65 2.82 -12.86 1.22
N GLN A 66 3.76 -12.13 1.84
CA GLN A 66 3.80 -10.66 1.73
C GLN A 66 4.15 -10.21 0.30
N PHE A 67 5.08 -10.86 -0.40
CA PHE A 67 5.45 -10.46 -1.76
C PHE A 67 4.36 -10.74 -2.79
N VAL A 68 3.62 -11.85 -2.62
CA VAL A 68 2.44 -12.13 -3.46
C VAL A 68 1.39 -11.04 -3.27
N LEU A 69 1.12 -10.63 -2.03
CA LEU A 69 0.16 -9.57 -1.74
C LEU A 69 0.60 -8.20 -2.30
N VAL A 70 1.89 -7.84 -2.16
CA VAL A 70 2.44 -6.62 -2.76
C VAL A 70 2.25 -6.63 -4.27
N GLY A 71 2.61 -7.73 -4.95
CA GLY A 71 2.50 -7.81 -6.41
C GLY A 71 1.06 -7.70 -6.91
N ILE A 72 0.11 -8.35 -6.21
CA ILE A 72 -1.32 -8.20 -6.51
C ILE A 72 -1.76 -6.75 -6.28
N GLY A 73 -1.42 -6.17 -5.13
CA GLY A 73 -1.77 -4.80 -4.77
C GLY A 73 -1.26 -3.77 -5.78
N GLU A 74 -0.02 -3.92 -6.22
CA GLU A 74 0.63 -3.04 -7.20
C GLU A 74 -0.04 -3.12 -8.56
N ILE A 75 -0.30 -4.32 -9.09
CA ILE A 75 -0.97 -4.50 -10.40
C ILE A 75 -2.35 -3.85 -10.39
N PHE A 76 -3.14 -4.06 -9.33
CA PHE A 76 -4.48 -3.49 -9.23
C PHE A 76 -4.45 -1.96 -9.10
N THR A 77 -3.54 -1.43 -8.29
CA THR A 77 -3.44 0.03 -8.06
C THR A 77 -2.87 0.75 -9.27
N ALA A 78 -1.70 0.32 -9.76
CA ALA A 78 -0.97 1.02 -10.83
C ALA A 78 -1.75 0.99 -12.16
N ALA A 79 -2.25 -0.19 -12.56
CA ALA A 79 -3.00 -0.31 -13.81
C ALA A 79 -4.29 0.50 -13.77
N ALA A 80 -5.06 0.41 -12.68
CA ALA A 80 -6.33 1.13 -12.57
C ALA A 80 -6.14 2.66 -12.43
N THR A 81 -5.07 3.11 -11.76
CA THR A 81 -4.76 4.54 -11.64
C THR A 81 -4.40 5.15 -13.00
N LEU A 82 -3.55 4.48 -13.77
CA LEU A 82 -3.18 4.96 -15.12
C LEU A 82 -4.38 4.91 -16.08
N GLU A 83 -5.16 3.83 -16.06
CA GLU A 83 -6.38 3.71 -16.87
C GLU A 83 -7.37 4.83 -16.52
N ALA A 84 -7.55 5.14 -15.23
CA ALA A 84 -8.43 6.21 -14.78
C ALA A 84 -7.91 7.58 -15.24
N GLY A 85 -6.61 7.82 -15.08
CA GLY A 85 -5.97 9.05 -15.55
C GLY A 85 -6.17 9.26 -17.05
N TYR A 86 -5.90 8.24 -17.87
CA TYR A 86 -6.05 8.35 -19.32
C TYR A 86 -7.49 8.55 -19.77
N THR A 87 -8.49 8.00 -19.06
CA THR A 87 -9.91 8.23 -19.40
C THR A 87 -10.38 9.66 -19.12
N GLN A 88 -9.71 10.37 -18.20
CA GLN A 88 -10.10 11.72 -17.79
C GLN A 88 -9.26 12.82 -18.46
N ALA A 89 -8.09 12.49 -19.02
CA ALA A 89 -7.23 13.47 -19.67
C ALA A 89 -7.50 13.63 -21.17
N PRO A 90 -7.28 14.84 -21.70
CA PRO A 90 -7.29 15.05 -23.14
C PRO A 90 -6.16 14.25 -23.81
N PRO A 91 -6.35 13.81 -25.07
CA PRO A 91 -5.42 12.89 -25.75
C PRO A 91 -3.99 13.42 -25.85
N ASN A 92 -3.81 14.75 -25.92
CA ASN A 92 -2.50 15.38 -26.03
C ASN A 92 -1.70 15.44 -24.70
N LEU A 93 -2.32 15.10 -23.56
CA LEU A 93 -1.68 15.18 -22.23
C LEU A 93 -1.37 13.81 -21.60
N GLN A 94 -1.59 12.71 -22.32
CA GLN A 94 -1.39 11.37 -21.76
C GLN A 94 0.06 11.12 -21.33
N GLY A 95 1.05 11.54 -22.11
CA GLY A 95 2.47 11.42 -21.72
C GLY A 95 2.83 12.24 -20.47
N PHE A 96 2.19 13.40 -20.30
CA PHE A 96 2.36 14.23 -19.10
C PHE A 96 1.79 13.54 -17.85
N LEU A 97 0.63 12.87 -17.97
CA LEU A 97 0.06 12.08 -16.88
C LEU A 97 0.98 10.94 -16.43
N THR A 98 1.56 10.20 -17.38
CA THR A 98 2.50 9.13 -17.05
C THR A 98 3.72 9.68 -16.31
N GLY A 99 4.23 10.84 -16.74
CA GLY A 99 5.30 11.56 -16.04
C GLY A 99 4.89 11.94 -14.62
N LEU A 100 3.69 12.46 -14.43
CA LEU A 100 3.15 12.83 -13.12
C LEU A 100 3.00 11.60 -12.21
N PHE A 101 2.58 10.46 -12.75
CA PHE A 101 2.47 9.20 -12.01
C PHE A 101 3.84 8.73 -11.45
N TYR A 102 4.89 8.76 -12.28
CA TYR A 102 6.24 8.42 -11.81
C TYR A 102 6.83 9.49 -10.88
N ALA A 103 6.52 10.76 -11.10
CA ALA A 103 6.92 11.84 -10.19
C ALA A 103 6.27 11.67 -8.81
N ALA A 104 4.97 11.37 -8.74
CA ALA A 104 4.27 11.07 -7.50
C ALA A 104 4.88 9.85 -6.77
N SER A 105 5.22 8.80 -7.51
CA SER A 105 5.93 7.62 -6.98
C SER A 105 7.30 7.99 -6.39
N SER A 106 8.01 8.90 -7.05
CA SER A 106 9.33 9.38 -6.59
C SER A 106 9.21 10.21 -5.31
N ILE A 107 8.19 11.07 -5.22
CA ILE A 107 7.89 11.83 -3.99
C ILE A 107 7.55 10.87 -2.86
N GLY A 108 6.77 9.80 -3.11
CA GLY A 108 6.48 8.76 -2.13
C GLY A 108 7.75 8.09 -1.57
N ASN A 109 8.72 7.80 -2.44
CA ASN A 109 10.01 7.26 -2.01
C ASN A 109 10.81 8.25 -1.16
N LEU A 110 10.81 9.55 -1.49
CA LEU A 110 11.45 10.58 -0.66
C LEU A 110 10.79 10.70 0.71
N LEU A 111 9.46 10.63 0.78
CA LEU A 111 8.72 10.60 2.04
C LEU A 111 9.11 9.37 2.88
N ASN A 112 9.25 8.20 2.26
CA ASN A 112 9.71 7.00 2.95
C ASN A 112 11.11 7.17 3.56
N LEU A 113 12.06 7.78 2.83
CA LEU A 113 13.37 8.12 3.39
C LEU A 113 13.26 9.04 4.61
N GLY A 114 12.41 10.07 4.52
CA GLY A 114 12.15 10.97 5.65
C GLY A 114 11.56 10.26 6.88
N ILE A 115 10.63 9.32 6.66
CA ILE A 115 10.05 8.50 7.73
C ILE A 115 11.14 7.64 8.38
N MET A 116 11.99 6.97 7.59
CA MET A 116 13.07 6.14 8.14
C MET A 116 14.06 6.97 8.97
N LEU A 117 14.46 8.15 8.50
CA LEU A 117 15.34 9.06 9.25
C LEU A 117 14.69 9.52 10.57
N LEU A 118 13.40 9.86 10.53
CA LEU A 118 12.66 10.24 11.73
C LEU A 118 12.62 9.10 12.74
N VAL A 119 12.30 7.88 12.28
CA VAL A 119 12.27 6.69 13.16
C VAL A 119 13.63 6.42 13.76
N GLU A 120 14.72 6.56 13.01
CA GLU A 120 16.09 6.40 13.51
C GLU A 120 16.42 7.42 14.61
N ILE A 121 16.00 8.68 14.45
CA ILE A 121 16.22 9.74 15.45
C ILE A 121 15.35 9.53 16.70
N VAL A 122 14.07 9.19 16.52
CA VAL A 122 13.12 9.03 17.63
C VAL A 122 13.42 7.78 18.44
N THR A 123 13.97 6.75 17.80
CA THR A 123 14.10 5.43 18.39
C THR A 123 15.56 5.04 18.68
N GLN A 124 16.36 5.99 19.18
CA GLN A 124 17.79 5.75 19.44
C GLN A 124 18.03 4.71 20.54
N GLU A 125 17.21 4.69 21.59
CA GLU A 125 17.39 3.77 22.71
C GLU A 125 16.91 2.33 22.41
N ASP A 126 15.94 2.18 21.50
CA ASP A 126 15.30 0.90 21.16
C ASP A 126 15.09 0.76 19.65
N PRO A 127 16.17 0.66 18.85
CA PRO A 127 16.12 0.91 17.41
C PRO A 127 15.13 0.01 16.67
N TRP A 128 14.19 0.63 15.95
CA TRP A 128 13.27 -0.09 15.05
C TRP A 128 13.89 -0.38 13.67
N TRP A 129 14.98 0.32 13.34
CA TRP A 129 15.74 0.18 12.09
C TRP A 129 17.24 0.27 12.38
N GLY A 130 18.06 -0.45 11.62
CA GLY A 130 19.52 -0.44 11.81
C GLY A 130 20.25 -1.56 11.07
N ASN A 131 21.58 -1.55 11.15
CA ASN A 131 22.45 -2.47 10.39
C ASN A 131 22.32 -3.94 10.83
N GLU A 132 21.99 -4.19 12.10
CA GLU A 132 21.81 -5.54 12.65
C GLU A 132 20.32 -5.82 12.88
N ILE A 133 19.70 -6.46 11.90
CA ILE A 133 18.26 -6.77 11.87
C ILE A 133 17.82 -7.62 13.07
N ASN A 134 18.72 -8.43 13.63
CA ASN A 134 18.37 -9.30 14.76
C ASN A 134 18.21 -8.55 16.09
N GLN A 135 18.80 -7.36 16.21
CA GLN A 135 18.74 -6.54 17.43
C GLN A 135 17.68 -5.43 17.34
N THR A 136 17.19 -5.14 16.14
CA THR A 136 16.24 -4.05 15.90
C THR A 136 14.80 -4.57 15.93
N LYS A 137 13.85 -3.72 16.32
CA LYS A 137 12.40 -4.02 16.34
C LYS A 137 11.70 -3.65 15.03
N MET A 138 12.11 -4.28 13.94
CA MET A 138 11.54 -4.00 12.60
C MET A 138 10.03 -4.23 12.50
N GLU A 139 9.48 -5.13 13.32
CA GLU A 139 8.03 -5.35 13.43
C GLU A 139 7.28 -4.06 13.78
N ASN A 140 7.83 -3.21 14.66
CA ASN A 140 7.21 -1.95 15.04
C ASN A 140 7.21 -0.95 13.88
N LEU A 141 8.31 -0.88 13.11
CA LEU A 141 8.37 -0.08 11.89
C LEU A 141 7.35 -0.57 10.86
N MET A 142 7.20 -1.89 10.68
CA MET A 142 6.21 -2.46 9.78
C MET A 142 4.78 -2.13 10.23
N PHE A 143 4.46 -2.22 11.52
CA PHE A 143 3.15 -1.80 12.03
C PHE A 143 2.90 -0.30 11.91
N LEU A 144 3.91 0.54 12.10
CA LEU A 144 3.83 1.98 11.85
C LEU A 144 3.48 2.27 10.38
N LEU A 145 4.22 1.67 9.45
CA LEU A 145 3.97 1.81 8.01
C LEU A 145 2.60 1.26 7.62
N SER A 146 2.19 0.13 8.18
CA SER A 146 0.85 -0.42 7.99
C SER A 146 -0.24 0.53 8.48
N GLY A 147 -0.06 1.20 9.62
CA GLY A 147 -1.00 2.19 10.13
C GLY A 147 -1.12 3.41 9.21
N LEU A 148 0.01 3.87 8.65
CA LEU A 148 0.01 4.96 7.67
C LEU A 148 -0.72 4.56 6.37
N MET A 149 -0.45 3.36 5.86
CA MET A 149 -1.14 2.82 4.69
C MET A 149 -2.64 2.57 4.93
N ALA A 150 -3.00 2.10 6.12
CA ALA A 150 -4.40 1.94 6.50
C ALA A 150 -5.11 3.31 6.56
N THR A 151 -4.43 4.34 7.04
CA THR A 151 -4.95 5.72 7.06
C THR A 151 -5.17 6.25 5.63
N ASP A 152 -4.20 6.03 4.73
CA ASP A 152 -4.35 6.37 3.30
C ASP A 152 -5.56 5.65 2.67
N PHE A 153 -5.71 4.35 2.92
CA PHE A 153 -6.87 3.58 2.47
C PHE A 153 -8.20 4.10 3.03
N LEU A 154 -8.24 4.50 4.30
CA LEU A 154 -9.44 5.08 4.92
C LEU A 154 -9.79 6.44 4.31
N ILE A 155 -8.79 7.30 4.07
CA ILE A 155 -8.99 8.59 3.39
C ILE A 155 -9.55 8.35 1.98
N PHE A 156 -8.96 7.40 1.24
CA PHE A 156 -9.47 7.01 -0.08
C PHE A 156 -10.93 6.56 0.00
N CYS A 157 -11.30 5.69 0.96
CA CYS A 157 -12.67 5.25 1.14
C CYS A 157 -13.63 6.42 1.41
N VAL A 158 -13.26 7.36 2.26
CA VAL A 158 -14.07 8.55 2.56
C VAL A 158 -14.29 9.41 1.32
N ILE A 159 -13.25 9.61 0.49
CA ILE A 159 -13.35 10.36 -0.76
C ILE A 159 -14.30 9.67 -1.74
N VAL A 160 -14.16 8.35 -1.92
CA VAL A 160 -15.03 7.57 -2.81
C VAL A 160 -16.49 7.60 -2.34
N LEU A 161 -16.73 7.45 -1.04
CA LEU A 161 -18.07 7.50 -0.47
C LEU A 161 -18.70 8.88 -0.67
N LYS A 162 -17.97 9.96 -0.39
CA LYS A 162 -18.46 11.33 -0.65
C LYS A 162 -18.76 11.57 -2.13
N GLY A 163 -17.87 11.13 -3.03
CA GLY A 163 -18.07 11.26 -4.48
C GLY A 163 -19.33 10.53 -4.97
N ASN A 164 -19.58 9.31 -4.47
CA ASN A 164 -20.79 8.56 -4.82
C ASN A 164 -22.07 9.23 -4.30
N VAL A 165 -22.04 9.82 -3.10
CA VAL A 165 -23.19 10.56 -2.55
C VAL A 165 -23.51 11.78 -3.41
N VAL A 166 -22.51 12.59 -3.77
CA VAL A 166 -22.71 13.78 -4.62
C VAL A 166 -23.25 13.38 -5.99
N ALA A 167 -22.72 12.31 -6.60
CA ALA A 167 -23.21 11.82 -7.89
C ALA A 167 -24.68 11.36 -7.84
N ASN A 168 -25.12 10.76 -6.74
CA ASN A 168 -26.51 10.34 -6.57
C ASN A 168 -27.45 11.54 -6.36
N VAL A 169 -27.03 12.54 -5.57
CA VAL A 169 -27.81 13.77 -5.36
C VAL A 169 -27.99 14.54 -6.68
N ASN A 170 -26.95 14.64 -7.50
CA ASN A 170 -27.04 15.31 -8.80
C ASN A 170 -28.03 14.61 -9.74
N LYS A 171 -28.06 13.27 -9.75
CA LYS A 171 -29.02 12.50 -10.54
C LYS A 171 -30.47 12.69 -10.09
N GLU A 172 -30.71 12.74 -8.78
CA GLU A 172 -32.05 13.05 -8.23
C GLU A 172 -32.47 14.49 -8.56
N THR A 173 -31.53 15.43 -8.54
CA THR A 173 -31.80 16.83 -8.90
C THR A 173 -32.10 16.98 -10.40
N GLU A 174 -31.33 16.36 -11.28
CA GLU A 174 -31.64 16.36 -12.72
C GLU A 174 -33.01 15.73 -12.99
N MET A 175 -33.32 14.59 -12.36
CA MET A 175 -34.60 13.90 -12.55
C MET A 175 -35.81 14.74 -12.09
N THR A 176 -35.68 15.48 -10.99
CA THR A 176 -36.74 16.39 -10.51
C THR A 176 -36.92 17.63 -11.40
N VAL A 177 -35.84 18.14 -12.00
CA VAL A 177 -35.91 19.24 -12.99
C VAL A 177 -36.60 18.77 -14.27
N PHE A 178 -36.25 17.58 -14.78
CA PHE A 178 -36.89 17.03 -15.99
C PHE A 178 -38.40 16.77 -15.79
N ASP A 179 -38.82 16.27 -14.63
CA ASP A 179 -40.25 16.01 -14.35
C ASP A 179 -41.05 17.31 -14.15
N GLY A 180 -40.41 18.35 -13.62
CA GLY A 180 -40.97 19.69 -13.48
C GLY A 180 -41.23 20.41 -14.81
N ASP A 181 -40.33 20.27 -15.79
CA ASP A 181 -40.53 20.86 -17.13
C ASP A 181 -41.63 20.13 -17.93
N MET A 182 -41.81 18.82 -17.72
CA MET A 182 -42.83 18.01 -18.40
C MET A 182 -44.25 18.27 -17.88
N THR A 183 -44.41 18.81 -16.67
CA THR A 183 -45.70 19.15 -16.06
C THR A 183 -46.16 20.58 -16.36
N GLN A 184 -45.31 21.40 -16.98
CA GLN A 184 -45.60 22.79 -17.38
C GLN A 184 -45.89 22.95 -18.89
N MET A 185 -45.93 21.85 -19.66
CA MET A 185 -46.36 21.80 -21.08
C MET A 185 -47.76 21.20 -21.22
#